data_AF-A0A2E0UAC8-F1
#
_entry.id   AF-A0A2E0UAC8-F1
#
_cell.length_a   1.000
_cell.length_b   1.000
_cell.length_c   1.000
_cell.angle_alpha   90.00
_cell.angle_beta   90.00
_cell.angle_gamma   90.00
#
_symmetry.space_group_name_H-M   'P 1'
#
loop_
_entity.id
_entity.type
_entity.pdbx_description
1 polymer ?
#
loop_
_entity_poly.entity_id
_entity_poly.type
_entity_poly.pdbx_seq_one_letter_code
_entity_poly.pdbx_strand_id
1 'polypeptide(L)'
;MKTRITEMLGIKHPIIQGGMHHVGLAEMASAVSNAGGLGIITALTQRTPADLANEIARCKDMTDKPFGVNITFLPSTTPPDYPAIVKTVIESGVKVVETAGNNP
;
A
#
# COMPACT_ATOMS: atom_id res chain seq x y z
N MET A 1 10.20 12.20 -16.05
CA MET A 1 11.65 12.14 -15.75
C MET A 1 11.99 10.66 -15.65
N LYS A 2 13.01 10.17 -16.37
CA LYS A 2 13.43 8.76 -16.22
C LYS A 2 14.46 8.66 -15.10
N THR A 3 14.15 7.85 -14.09
CA THR A 3 15.02 7.51 -12.96
C THR A 3 14.89 6.03 -12.66
N ARG A 4 15.82 5.48 -11.86
CA ARG A 4 15.75 4.09 -11.38
C ARG A 4 14.42 3.75 -10.71
N ILE A 5 13.81 4.70 -9.99
CA ILE A 5 12.52 4.52 -9.30
C ILE A 5 11.37 4.42 -10.30
N THR A 6 11.31 5.35 -11.27
CA THR A 6 10.24 5.32 -12.28
C THR A 6 10.28 4.05 -13.13
N GLU A 7 11.48 3.56 -13.44
CA GLU A 7 11.67 2.34 -14.24
C GLU A 7 11.35 1.07 -13.44
N MET A 8 11.79 1.00 -12.18
CA MET A 8 11.56 -0.15 -11.30
C MET A 8 10.08 -0.33 -10.94
N LEU A 9 9.35 0.75 -10.70
CA LEU A 9 7.98 0.72 -10.21
C LEU A 9 6.93 0.93 -11.32
N GLY A 10 7.36 1.28 -12.55
CA GLY A 10 6.46 1.55 -13.66
C GLY A 10 5.59 2.81 -13.48
N ILE A 11 6.13 3.85 -12.84
CA ILE A 11 5.44 5.11 -12.55
C ILE A 11 6.02 6.29 -13.34
N LYS A 12 5.24 7.37 -13.53
CA LYS A 12 5.60 8.53 -14.37
C LYS A 12 6.53 9.52 -13.66
N HIS A 13 6.30 9.72 -12.37
CA HIS A 13 7.01 10.67 -11.52
C HIS A 13 7.78 9.91 -10.43
N PRO A 14 9.02 10.30 -10.09
CA PRO A 14 9.81 9.66 -9.02
C PRO A 14 9.32 10.11 -7.63
N ILE A 15 8.01 9.98 -7.41
CA ILE A 15 7.31 10.44 -6.21
C ILE A 15 6.51 9.26 -5.68
N ILE A 16 6.74 8.96 -4.40
CA ILE A 16 6.05 7.89 -3.67
C ILE A 16 5.33 8.54 -2.50
N GLN A 17 4.05 8.24 -2.36
CA GLN A 17 3.30 8.56 -1.16
C GLN A 17 3.50 7.39 -0.18
N GLY A 18 4.26 7.58 0.89
CA GLY A 18 4.51 6.55 1.91
C GLY A 18 3.31 6.27 2.80
N GLY A 19 3.37 5.22 3.62
CA GLY A 19 2.31 4.84 4.56
C GLY A 19 1.88 5.98 5.48
N MET A 20 0.58 6.27 5.50
CA MET A 20 -0.03 7.28 6.37
C MET A 20 -1.23 6.67 7.10
N HIS A 21 -1.10 6.48 8.41
CA HIS A 21 -2.16 5.90 9.22
C HIS A 21 -3.42 6.79 9.20
N HIS A 22 -4.59 6.16 9.17
CA HIS A 22 -5.93 6.78 9.04
C HIS A 22 -6.25 7.48 7.71
N VAL A 23 -5.25 7.88 6.91
CA VAL A 23 -5.50 8.64 5.66
C VAL A 23 -5.07 7.92 4.39
N GLY A 24 -4.16 6.93 4.49
CA GLY A 24 -3.74 6.06 3.39
C GLY A 24 -4.80 5.03 3.00
N LEU A 25 -5.96 5.53 2.54
CA LEU A 25 -7.11 4.78 2.04
C LEU A 25 -7.08 4.70 0.50
N ALA A 26 -8.02 3.94 -0.08
CA ALA A 26 -8.16 3.74 -1.52
C ALA A 26 -8.22 5.07 -2.31
N GLU A 27 -8.93 6.07 -1.79
CA GLU A 27 -9.07 7.38 -2.44
C GLU A 27 -7.72 8.11 -2.54
N MET A 28 -6.91 8.06 -1.49
CA MET A 28 -5.60 8.71 -1.47
C MET A 28 -4.61 7.97 -2.37
N ALA A 29 -4.52 6.64 -2.22
CA ALA A 29 -3.62 5.83 -3.02
C ALA A 29 -3.94 5.93 -4.52
N SER A 30 -5.21 5.76 -4.90
CA SER A 30 -5.63 5.87 -6.30
C SER A 30 -5.41 7.27 -6.87
N ALA A 31 -5.65 8.34 -6.11
CA ALA A 31 -5.39 9.71 -6.56
C ALA A 31 -3.90 9.93 -6.88
N VAL A 32 -2.99 9.47 -6.02
CA VAL A 32 -1.54 9.58 -6.25
C VAL A 32 -1.10 8.74 -7.45
N SER A 33 -1.60 7.51 -7.57
CA SER A 33 -1.30 6.62 -8.70
C SER A 33 -1.83 7.19 -10.03
N ASN A 34 -3.03 7.77 -10.04
CA ASN A 34 -3.62 8.45 -11.20
C ASN A 34 -2.84 9.73 -11.58
N ALA A 35 -2.27 10.44 -10.61
CA ALA A 35 -1.36 11.56 -10.86
C ALA A 35 0.01 11.12 -11.40
N GLY A 36 0.32 9.82 -11.38
CA GLY A 36 1.52 9.23 -11.94
C GLY A 36 2.66 8.98 -10.95
N GLY A 37 2.40 9.11 -9.64
CA GLY A 37 3.29 8.61 -8.59
C GLY A 37 2.98 7.16 -8.22
N LEU A 38 3.57 6.66 -7.14
CA LEU A 38 3.14 5.42 -6.48
C LEU A 38 2.28 5.78 -5.26
N GLY A 39 0.98 5.53 -5.33
CA GLY A 39 0.10 5.59 -4.17
C GLY A 39 0.21 4.34 -3.30
N ILE A 40 -0.02 4.48 -2.00
CA ILE A 40 0.12 3.38 -1.03
C ILE A 40 -1.07 3.36 -0.06
N ILE A 41 -1.74 2.20 0.02
CA ILE A 41 -2.72 1.91 1.07
C ILE A 41 -1.98 1.50 2.34
N THR A 42 -2.38 2.04 3.49
CA THR A 42 -1.81 1.66 4.79
C THR A 42 -2.57 0.47 5.37
N ALA A 43 -1.93 -0.71 5.42
CA ALA A 43 -2.60 -1.93 5.88
C ALA A 43 -3.20 -1.80 7.28
N LEU A 44 -2.45 -1.20 8.21
CA LEU A 44 -2.88 -1.05 9.60
C LEU A 44 -3.98 0.00 9.82
N THR A 45 -4.38 0.76 8.79
CA THR A 45 -5.60 1.56 8.87
C THR A 45 -6.85 0.67 8.88
N GLN A 46 -6.75 -0.54 8.30
CA GLN A 46 -7.84 -1.49 8.21
C GLN A 46 -7.89 -2.35 9.48
N ARG A 47 -9.11 -2.67 9.93
CA ARG A 47 -9.32 -3.38 11.21
C ARG A 47 -9.02 -4.88 11.08
N THR A 48 -9.29 -5.46 9.92
CA THR A 48 -9.12 -6.89 9.66
C THR A 48 -8.46 -7.14 8.31
N PRO A 49 -7.88 -8.33 8.07
CA PRO A 49 -7.40 -8.72 6.75
C PRO A 49 -8.51 -8.67 5.67
N ALA A 50 -9.76 -9.00 6.01
CA ALA A 50 -10.88 -8.88 5.08
C ALA A 50 -11.16 -7.42 4.69
N ASP A 51 -11.07 -6.48 5.64
CA ASP A 51 -11.19 -5.05 5.36
C ASP A 51 -10.05 -4.57 4.45
N LEU A 52 -8.83 -5.08 4.65
CA LEU A 52 -7.70 -4.80 3.76
C LEU A 52 -7.94 -5.31 2.33
N ALA A 53 -8.46 -6.54 2.17
CA ALA A 53 -8.80 -7.07 0.86
C ALA A 53 -9.85 -6.19 0.15
N ASN A 54 -10.90 -5.77 0.88
CA ASN A 54 -11.93 -4.89 0.38
C ASN A 54 -11.37 -3.53 -0.04
N GLU A 55 -10.46 -2.96 0.76
CA GLU A 55 -9.84 -1.67 0.46
C GLU A 55 -8.92 -1.74 -0.76
N ILE A 56 -8.16 -2.83 -0.92
CA ILE A 56 -7.34 -3.07 -2.11
C ILE A 56 -8.22 -3.24 -3.35
N ALA A 57 -9.33 -3.98 -3.25
CA ALA A 57 -10.28 -4.13 -4.34
C ALA A 57 -10.89 -2.77 -4.74
N ARG A 58 -11.32 -1.98 -3.76
CA ARG A 58 -11.83 -0.62 -3.97
C ARG A 58 -10.81 0.28 -4.67
N CYS A 59 -9.53 0.22 -4.31
CA CYS A 59 -8.50 0.98 -4.98
C CYS A 59 -8.31 0.55 -6.45
N LYS A 60 -8.40 -0.76 -6.75
CA LYS A 60 -8.36 -1.27 -8.14
C LYS A 60 -9.55 -0.80 -8.98
N ASP A 61 -10.71 -0.60 -8.38
CA ASP A 61 -11.87 -0.03 -9.08
C ASP A 61 -11.67 1.47 -9.41
N MET A 62 -10.76 2.15 -8.70
CA MET A 62 -10.49 3.58 -8.84
C MET A 62 -9.26 3.93 -9.69
N THR A 63 -8.37 2.95 -9.95
CA THR A 63 -7.18 3.16 -10.78
C THR A 63 -6.74 1.88 -11.48
N ASP A 64 -6.31 2.02 -12.74
CA ASP A 64 -5.61 1.00 -13.50
C ASP A 64 -4.07 1.08 -13.35
N LYS A 65 -3.57 2.05 -12.56
CA LYS A 65 -2.14 2.31 -12.36
C LYS A 65 -1.57 1.51 -11.19
N PRO A 66 -0.25 1.24 -11.18
CA PRO A 66 0.39 0.59 -10.05
C PRO A 66 0.18 1.35 -8.73
N PHE A 67 -0.06 0.62 -7.65
CA PHE A 67 -0.07 1.11 -6.28
C PHE A 67 0.53 0.04 -5.36
N GLY A 68 0.90 0.45 -4.16
CA GLY A 68 1.47 -0.43 -3.15
C GLY A 68 0.63 -0.54 -1.88
N VAL A 69 1.13 -1.35 -0.94
CA VAL A 69 0.58 -1.44 0.42
C VAL A 69 1.72 -1.24 1.42
N ASN A 70 1.50 -0.40 2.43
CA ASN A 70 2.40 -0.25 3.56
C ASN A 70 2.04 -1.26 4.65
N ILE A 71 3.07 -1.91 5.21
CA ILE A 71 2.97 -2.74 6.42
C ILE A 71 3.98 -2.20 7.44
N THR A 72 3.48 -1.53 8.46
CA THR A 72 4.31 -0.95 9.52
C THR A 72 4.35 -1.88 10.74
N PHE A 73 5.54 -2.32 11.15
CA PHE A 73 5.78 -3.18 12.30
C PHE A 73 6.08 -2.34 13.54
N LEU A 74 5.02 -1.92 14.24
CA LEU A 74 5.13 -1.13 15.47
C LEU A 74 5.24 -2.00 16.72
N PRO A 75 5.99 -1.56 17.76
CA PRO A 75 5.90 -2.16 19.09
C PRO A 75 4.46 -2.06 19.60
N SER A 76 3.80 -3.20 19.83
CA SER A 76 2.42 -3.25 20.32
C SER A 76 2.27 -4.36 21.35
N THR A 77 1.48 -4.10 22.39
CA THR A 77 1.10 -5.11 23.38
C THR A 77 0.13 -6.14 22.80
N THR A 78 -0.61 -5.76 21.76
CA THR A 78 -1.47 -6.65 20.97
C THR A 78 -1.08 -6.50 19.51
N PRO A 79 -0.17 -7.33 18.99
CA PRO A 79 0.27 -7.22 17.61
C PRO A 79 -0.88 -7.59 16.66
N PRO A 80 -1.03 -6.88 15.52
CA PRO A 80 -1.86 -7.32 14.43
C PRO A 80 -1.46 -8.72 13.95
N ASP A 81 -2.39 -9.42 13.29
CA ASP A 81 -2.07 -10.65 12.57
C ASP A 81 -1.30 -10.34 11.27
N TYR A 82 -0.01 -10.04 11.42
CA TYR A 82 0.89 -9.73 10.29
C TYR A 82 0.93 -10.85 9.24
N PRO A 83 1.00 -12.15 9.59
CA PRO A 83 0.92 -13.22 8.59
C PRO A 83 -0.36 -13.15 7.74
N ALA A 84 -1.53 -12.93 8.34
CA ALA A 84 -2.77 -12.79 7.59
C ALA A 84 -2.81 -11.53 6.72
N ILE A 85 -2.25 -10.42 7.19
CA ILE A 85 -2.08 -9.17 6.41
C ILE A 85 -1.20 -9.44 5.18
N VAL A 86 -0.02 -10.01 5.37
CA VAL A 86 0.92 -10.32 4.27
C VAL A 86 0.27 -11.25 3.26
N LYS A 87 -0.39 -12.32 3.74
CA LYS A 87 -1.13 -13.25 2.88
C LYS A 87 -2.19 -12.52 2.05
N THR A 88 -2.97 -11.63 2.67
CA THR A 88 -3.99 -10.84 1.98
C THR A 88 -3.41 -9.95 0.89
N VAL A 89 -2.29 -9.28 1.15
CA VAL A 89 -1.60 -8.43 0.17
C VAL A 89 -1.13 -9.26 -1.04
N ILE A 90 -0.56 -10.44 -0.78
CA ILE A 90 -0.11 -11.38 -1.83
C ILE A 90 -1.29 -11.89 -2.66
N GLU A 91 -2.35 -12.39 -2.02
CA GLU A 91 -3.54 -12.92 -2.68
C GLU A 91 -4.29 -11.83 -3.48
N SER A 92 -4.23 -10.59 -3.01
CA SER A 92 -4.76 -9.43 -3.72
C SER A 92 -3.89 -9.02 -4.92
N GLY A 93 -2.74 -9.66 -5.17
CA GLY A 93 -1.91 -9.43 -6.35
C GLY A 93 -1.17 -8.09 -6.37
N VAL A 94 -1.06 -7.39 -5.22
CA VAL A 94 -0.24 -6.18 -5.08
C VAL A 94 1.22 -6.53 -5.33
N LYS A 95 1.93 -5.69 -6.08
CA LYS A 95 3.31 -5.96 -6.52
C LYS A 95 4.38 -5.18 -5.77
N VAL A 96 3.99 -4.17 -4.99
CA VAL A 96 4.90 -3.30 -4.24
C VAL A 96 4.44 -3.22 -2.79
N VAL A 97 5.36 -3.50 -1.87
CA VAL A 97 5.13 -3.36 -0.43
C VAL A 97 6.17 -2.41 0.15
N GLU A 98 5.73 -1.47 0.96
CA GLU A 98 6.59 -0.63 1.80
C GLU A 98 6.54 -1.16 3.23
N THR A 99 7.69 -1.59 3.77
CA THR A 99 7.80 -1.99 5.17
C THR A 99 8.44 -0.89 6.00
N ALA A 100 7.96 -0.68 7.23
CA ALA A 100 8.54 0.25 8.18
C ALA A 100 8.50 -0.32 9.61
N GLY A 101 9.30 0.21 10.53
CA GLY A 101 9.34 -0.26 11.92
C GLY A 101 10.45 -1.30 12.17
N ASN A 102 10.27 -2.12 13.21
CA ASN A 102 11.32 -3.01 13.73
C ASN A 102 11.11 -4.46 13.26
N ASN A 103 12.20 -5.14 12.86
CA ASN A 103 12.24 -6.56 12.46
C ASN A 103 11.14 -6.96 11.44
N PRO A 104 11.18 -6.38 10.22
CA PRO A 104 10.21 -6.67 9.15
C PRO A 104 10.31 -8.09 8.59
#